data_AF-W4LIE7-F1
#
_entry.id   AF-W4LIE7-F1
#
_cell.length_a   1.000
_cell.length_b   1.000
_cell.length_c   1.000
_cell.angle_alpha   90.00
_cell.angle_beta   90.00
_cell.angle_gamma   90.00
#
_symmetry.space_group_name_H-M   'P 1'
#
loop_
_entity.id
_entity.type
_entity.pdbx_description
1 polymer ?
#
loop_
_entity_poly.entity_id
_entity_poly.type
_entity_poly.pdbx_seq_one_letter_code
_entity_poly.pdbx_strand_id
1 'polypeptide(L)'
;LLWLLPVLGNDRLVRETQGYWDELKTGLVFNVSLLKVAVLSILRTAGEQGLKTFLPLYLAETLHFSPALVGFGIAVMTFSGSWVQPFIGLLSDRIGRKPVLFVSLLLSAFVAWGLTVASGILLPILFISLIGSLHLSLRSIIFAFAMDVTPPEIGASTIGFVFSANQFFSVLVPVMTGYLADIYGLSIAFFMFAILTMLAALWVPLMSVSRADTALNKAQQA
;
A
#
# COMPACT_ATOMS: atom_id res chain seq x y z
N LEU A 1 -13.07 27.13 9.94
CA LEU A 1 -12.38 27.17 11.25
C LEU A 1 -11.36 28.31 11.35
N LEU A 2 -10.42 28.47 10.39
CA LEU A 2 -9.40 29.55 10.41
C LEU A 2 -9.96 30.99 10.38
N TRP A 3 -11.15 31.21 9.82
CA TRP A 3 -11.79 32.54 9.74
C TRP A 3 -12.29 33.08 11.09
N LEU A 4 -12.28 32.26 12.16
CA LEU A 4 -12.67 32.69 13.51
C LEU A 4 -11.47 33.12 14.37
N LEU A 5 -10.24 32.92 13.90
CA LEU A 5 -9.03 33.25 14.65
C LEU A 5 -8.88 34.74 15.00
N PRO A 6 -9.27 35.71 14.14
CA PRO A 6 -9.22 37.14 14.51
C PRO A 6 -10.17 37.48 15.67
N VAL A 7 -11.26 36.71 15.84
CA VAL A 7 -12.27 36.93 16.89
C VAL A 7 -11.81 36.35 18.24
N LEU A 8 -10.91 35.37 18.24
CA LEU A 8 -10.44 34.69 19.45
C LEU A 8 -9.17 35.31 20.06
N GLY A 9 -8.58 36.34 19.45
CA GLY A 9 -7.50 37.14 20.04
C GLY A 9 -6.28 36.31 20.51
N ASN A 10 -5.99 35.20 19.85
CA ASN A 10 -5.03 34.22 20.35
C ASN A 10 -3.86 34.04 19.37
N ASP A 11 -2.89 34.94 19.46
CA ASP A 11 -1.63 34.92 18.69
C ASP A 11 -0.90 33.58 18.77
N ARG A 12 -1.12 32.83 19.86
CA ARG A 12 -0.58 31.48 20.06
C ARG A 12 -1.17 30.47 19.08
N LEU A 13 -2.48 30.47 18.87
CA LEU A 13 -3.14 29.59 17.89
C LEU A 13 -2.77 29.94 16.46
N VAL A 14 -2.56 31.23 16.15
CA VAL A 14 -2.10 31.68 14.83
C VAL A 14 -0.67 31.17 14.56
N ARG A 15 0.23 31.22 15.54
CA ARG A 15 1.60 30.68 15.41
C ARG A 15 1.62 29.15 15.32
N GLU A 16 0.82 28.46 16.13
CA GLU A 16 0.67 27.00 16.07
C GLU A 16 0.12 26.54 14.71
N THR A 17 -0.87 27.24 14.16
CA THR A 17 -1.41 26.92 12.84
C THR A 17 -0.45 27.26 11.71
N GLN A 18 0.28 28.38 11.78
CA GLN A 18 1.31 28.72 10.78
C GLN A 18 2.45 27.70 10.76
N GLY A 19 2.96 27.28 11.92
CA GLY A 19 3.98 26.23 12.02
C GLY A 19 3.51 24.92 11.37
N TYR A 20 2.26 24.52 11.64
CA TYR A 20 1.67 23.34 11.02
C TYR A 20 1.58 23.43 9.48
N TRP A 21 1.26 24.61 8.92
CA TRP A 21 1.20 24.79 7.46
C TRP A 21 2.58 24.72 6.78
N ASP A 22 3.61 25.21 7.45
CA ASP A 22 4.99 25.15 6.94
C ASP A 22 5.53 23.72 7.03
N GLU A 23 5.26 23.01 8.13
CA GLU A 23 5.52 21.57 8.28
C GLU A 23 4.74 20.73 7.27
N LEU A 24 3.48 21.06 6.98
CA LEU A 24 2.69 20.42 5.93
C LEU A 24 3.38 20.56 4.56
N LYS A 25 3.73 21.78 4.15
CA LYS A 25 4.31 22.02 2.82
C LYS A 25 5.66 21.31 2.67
N THR A 26 6.54 21.50 3.64
CA THR A 26 7.91 20.95 3.63
C THR A 26 7.90 19.43 3.84
N GLY A 27 7.07 18.94 4.75
CA GLY A 27 6.97 17.53 5.14
C GLY A 27 6.18 16.65 4.17
N LEU A 28 5.26 17.20 3.38
CA LEU A 28 4.50 16.43 2.38
C LEU A 28 5.00 16.60 0.94
N VAL A 29 4.96 17.83 0.41
CA VAL A 29 5.11 18.08 -1.03
C VAL A 29 6.58 18.11 -1.44
N PHE A 30 7.44 18.66 -0.59
CA PHE A 30 8.88 18.77 -0.86
C PHE A 30 9.71 17.66 -0.22
N ASN A 31 9.08 16.76 0.53
CA ASN A 31 9.75 15.65 1.17
C ASN A 31 9.96 14.50 0.16
N VAL A 32 11.14 14.47 -0.44
CA VAL A 32 11.54 13.45 -1.42
C VAL A 32 11.41 12.04 -0.84
N SER A 33 11.68 11.83 0.46
CA SER A 33 11.53 10.53 1.10
C SER A 33 10.07 10.09 1.14
N LEU A 34 9.16 10.99 1.50
CA LEU A 34 7.72 10.71 1.46
C LEU A 34 7.23 10.47 0.03
N LEU A 35 7.67 11.26 -0.94
CA LEU A 35 7.32 11.06 -2.35
C LEU A 35 7.77 9.68 -2.85
N LYS A 36 8.96 9.21 -2.46
CA LYS A 36 9.43 7.86 -2.79
C LYS A 36 8.53 6.78 -2.16
N VAL A 37 8.09 6.96 -0.91
CA VAL A 37 7.13 6.05 -0.26
C VAL A 37 5.76 6.12 -0.94
N ALA A 38 5.31 7.29 -1.37
CA ALA A 38 4.07 7.47 -2.11
C ALA A 38 4.12 6.76 -3.47
N VAL A 39 5.22 6.86 -4.23
CA VAL A 39 5.40 6.12 -5.49
C VAL A 39 5.34 4.61 -5.27
N LEU A 40 6.04 4.09 -4.25
CA LEU A 40 5.95 2.68 -3.86
C LEU A 40 4.49 2.27 -3.62
N SER A 41 3.80 3.07 -2.80
CA SER A 41 2.42 2.85 -2.41
C SER A 41 1.48 2.85 -3.60
N ILE A 42 1.65 3.80 -4.52
CA ILE A 42 0.86 3.92 -5.74
C ILE A 42 1.05 2.69 -6.62
N LEU A 43 2.29 2.31 -6.95
CA LEU A 43 2.58 1.13 -7.78
C LEU A 43 1.92 -0.13 -7.22
N ARG A 44 2.09 -0.31 -5.92
CA ARG A 44 1.55 -1.45 -5.19
C ARG A 44 0.01 -1.45 -5.16
N THR A 45 -0.61 -0.32 -4.83
CA THR A 45 -2.09 -0.22 -4.72
C THR A 45 -2.74 -0.29 -6.10
N ALA A 46 -2.08 0.25 -7.13
CA ALA A 46 -2.56 0.21 -8.49
C ALA A 46 -2.74 -1.23 -8.99
N GLY A 47 -1.72 -2.08 -8.80
CA GLY A 47 -1.83 -3.51 -9.14
C GLY A 47 -2.91 -4.22 -8.33
N GLU A 48 -2.98 -3.93 -7.03
CA GLU A 48 -3.93 -4.54 -6.12
C GLU A 48 -5.39 -4.21 -6.48
N GLN A 49 -5.67 -2.99 -6.92
CA GLN A 49 -7.00 -2.59 -7.37
C GLN A 49 -7.43 -3.42 -8.58
N GLY A 50 -6.54 -3.64 -9.55
CA GLY A 50 -6.79 -4.56 -10.66
C GLY A 50 -7.12 -5.97 -10.17
N LEU A 51 -6.29 -6.54 -9.29
CA LEU A 51 -6.55 -7.87 -8.73
C LEU A 51 -7.91 -7.95 -8.02
N LYS A 52 -8.25 -6.99 -7.16
CA LYS A 52 -9.52 -7.00 -6.41
C LYS A 52 -10.75 -6.92 -7.31
N THR A 53 -10.66 -6.12 -8.37
CA THR A 53 -11.76 -5.97 -9.33
C THR A 53 -12.02 -7.27 -10.09
N PHE A 54 -10.97 -7.97 -10.54
CA PHE A 54 -11.10 -9.13 -11.44
C PHE A 54 -11.03 -10.48 -10.73
N LEU A 55 -10.58 -10.56 -9.47
CA LEU A 55 -10.45 -11.83 -8.75
C LEU A 55 -11.76 -12.62 -8.66
N PRO A 56 -12.92 -12.04 -8.27
CA PRO A 56 -14.17 -12.81 -8.21
C PRO A 56 -14.59 -13.34 -9.57
N LEU A 57 -14.38 -12.53 -10.63
CA LEU A 57 -14.71 -12.89 -12.00
C LEU A 57 -13.82 -14.02 -12.50
N TYR A 58 -12.52 -13.96 -12.23
CA TYR A 58 -11.57 -15.03 -12.56
C TYR A 58 -11.93 -16.35 -11.89
N LEU A 59 -12.28 -16.32 -10.60
CA LEU A 59 -12.69 -17.52 -9.87
C LEU A 59 -13.96 -18.13 -10.46
N ALA A 60 -14.94 -17.30 -10.83
CA ALA A 60 -16.22 -17.76 -11.38
C ALA A 60 -16.11 -18.22 -12.84
N GLU A 61 -15.47 -17.44 -13.71
CA GLU A 61 -15.50 -17.65 -15.16
C GLU A 61 -14.33 -18.48 -15.67
N THR A 62 -13.14 -18.35 -15.08
CA THR A 62 -11.94 -19.09 -15.52
C THR A 62 -11.73 -20.37 -14.73
N LEU A 63 -11.92 -20.33 -13.40
CA LEU A 63 -11.77 -21.51 -12.54
C LEU A 63 -13.10 -22.26 -12.30
N HIS A 64 -14.21 -21.75 -12.81
CA HIS A 64 -15.55 -22.35 -12.70
C HIS A 64 -15.97 -22.65 -11.26
N PHE A 65 -15.52 -21.83 -10.30
CA PHE A 65 -15.92 -21.98 -8.90
C PHE A 65 -17.39 -21.59 -8.72
N SER A 66 -18.09 -22.32 -7.85
CA SER A 66 -19.45 -21.96 -7.46
C SER A 66 -19.47 -20.61 -6.71
N PRO A 67 -20.59 -19.87 -6.69
CA PRO A 67 -20.69 -18.60 -5.97
C PRO A 67 -20.31 -18.72 -4.48
N ALA A 68 -20.66 -19.84 -3.84
CA ALA A 68 -20.28 -20.12 -2.46
C ALA A 68 -18.75 -20.23 -2.29
N LEU A 69 -18.07 -20.89 -3.23
CA LEU A 69 -16.62 -21.05 -3.20
C LEU A 69 -15.88 -19.75 -3.55
N VAL A 70 -16.43 -18.92 -4.45
CA VAL A 70 -15.93 -17.55 -4.70
C VAL A 70 -16.01 -16.72 -3.42
N GLY A 71 -17.17 -16.71 -2.77
CA GLY A 71 -17.36 -16.01 -1.50
C GLY A 71 -16.43 -16.51 -0.41
N PHE A 72 -16.25 -17.83 -0.31
CA PHE A 72 -15.28 -18.44 0.59
C PHE A 72 -13.85 -17.98 0.30
N GLY A 73 -13.42 -17.94 -0.97
CA GLY A 73 -12.10 -17.44 -1.36
C GLY A 73 -11.85 -15.99 -0.92
N ILE A 74 -12.83 -15.11 -1.13
CA ILE A 74 -12.75 -13.70 -0.71
C ILE A 74 -12.72 -13.58 0.83
N ALA A 75 -13.51 -14.41 1.53
CA ALA A 75 -13.49 -14.46 2.99
C ALA A 75 -12.14 -14.92 3.52
N VAL A 76 -11.56 -15.98 2.93
CA VAL A 76 -10.21 -16.47 3.27
C VAL A 76 -9.17 -15.40 3.03
N MET A 77 -9.21 -14.69 1.88
CA MET A 77 -8.31 -13.58 1.58
C MET A 77 -8.33 -12.50 2.66
N THR A 78 -9.53 -12.12 3.11
CA THR A 78 -9.70 -11.06 4.11
C THR A 78 -9.25 -11.53 5.49
N PHE A 79 -9.66 -12.74 5.88
CA PHE A 79 -9.33 -13.34 7.17
C PHE A 79 -7.83 -13.59 7.33
N SER A 80 -7.18 -14.19 6.34
CA SER A 80 -5.73 -14.43 6.37
C SER A 80 -4.95 -13.12 6.42
N GLY A 81 -5.39 -12.12 5.66
CA GLY A 81 -4.91 -10.75 5.71
C GLY A 81 -4.94 -10.17 7.12
N SER A 82 -6.11 -10.15 7.76
CA SER A 82 -6.29 -9.58 9.09
C SER A 82 -5.51 -10.34 10.16
N TRP A 83 -5.42 -11.66 10.03
CA TRP A 83 -4.70 -12.51 10.98
C TRP A 83 -3.18 -12.33 10.87
N VAL A 84 -2.63 -12.29 9.66
CA VAL A 84 -1.18 -12.24 9.41
C VAL A 84 -0.61 -10.82 9.56
N GLN A 85 -1.41 -9.79 9.30
CA GLN A 85 -1.02 -8.38 9.36
C GLN A 85 -0.23 -7.97 10.61
N PRO A 86 -0.66 -8.25 11.86
CA PRO A 86 0.09 -7.84 13.04
C PRO A 86 1.46 -8.52 13.12
N PHE A 87 1.58 -9.78 12.72
CA PHE A 87 2.85 -10.52 12.79
C PHE A 87 3.88 -9.96 11.81
N ILE A 88 3.47 -9.67 10.56
CA ILE A 88 4.37 -9.10 9.55
C ILE A 88 4.69 -7.63 9.86
N GLY A 89 3.74 -6.89 10.46
CA GLY A 89 3.98 -5.55 10.98
C GLY A 89 5.07 -5.53 12.06
N LEU A 90 4.93 -6.39 13.08
CA LEU A 90 5.92 -6.54 14.15
C LEU A 90 7.28 -7.04 13.61
N LEU A 91 7.27 -7.94 12.63
CA LEU A 91 8.50 -8.38 11.97
C LEU A 91 9.19 -7.18 11.30
N SER A 92 8.43 -6.35 10.59
CA SER A 92 8.93 -5.14 9.96
C SER A 92 9.48 -4.11 10.94
N ASP A 93 8.91 -3.99 12.13
CA ASP A 93 9.46 -3.14 13.19
C ASP A 93 10.84 -3.65 13.64
N ARG A 94 11.03 -4.98 13.72
CA ARG A 94 12.24 -5.61 14.25
C ARG A 94 13.40 -5.69 13.25
N ILE A 95 13.13 -6.16 12.03
CA ILE A 95 14.17 -6.35 11.00
C ILE A 95 14.30 -5.17 10.04
N GLY A 96 13.43 -4.17 10.19
CA GLY A 96 13.39 -2.96 9.38
C GLY A 96 12.32 -2.98 8.29
N ARG A 97 11.84 -1.80 7.92
CA ARG A 97 10.78 -1.58 6.92
C ARG A 97 11.14 -2.14 5.55
N LYS A 98 12.31 -1.76 5.01
CA LYS A 98 12.67 -2.05 3.61
C LYS A 98 12.85 -3.54 3.32
N PRO A 99 13.59 -4.34 4.11
CA PRO A 99 13.75 -5.76 3.80
C PRO A 99 12.43 -6.50 3.77
N VAL A 100 11.52 -6.21 4.71
CA VAL A 100 10.18 -6.83 4.74
C VAL A 100 9.35 -6.38 3.55
N LEU A 101 9.31 -5.07 3.24
CA LEU A 101 8.62 -4.58 2.05
C LEU A 101 9.11 -5.28 0.78
N PHE A 102 10.43 -5.34 0.58
CA PHE A 102 11.02 -5.95 -0.60
C PHE A 102 10.61 -7.41 -0.76
N VAL A 103 10.81 -8.22 0.29
CA VAL A 103 10.49 -9.65 0.27
C VAL A 103 8.99 -9.89 0.10
N SER A 104 8.15 -9.15 0.83
CA SER A 104 6.69 -9.30 0.75
C SER A 104 6.14 -8.88 -0.62
N LEU A 105 6.70 -7.84 -1.25
CA LEU A 105 6.30 -7.42 -2.60
C LEU A 105 6.73 -8.44 -3.66
N LEU A 106 7.99 -8.93 -3.59
CA LEU A 106 8.44 -10.00 -4.47
C LEU A 106 7.57 -11.24 -4.35
N LEU A 107 7.32 -11.70 -3.12
CA LEU A 107 6.48 -12.87 -2.87
C LEU A 107 5.05 -12.64 -3.39
N SER A 108 4.48 -11.45 -3.21
CA SER A 108 3.16 -11.12 -3.75
C SER A 108 3.10 -11.23 -5.26
N ALA A 109 4.14 -10.75 -5.97
CA ALA A 109 4.21 -10.84 -7.42
C ALA A 109 4.32 -12.29 -7.91
N PHE A 110 5.13 -13.13 -7.26
CA PHE A 110 5.24 -14.54 -7.61
C PHE A 110 3.98 -15.34 -7.29
N VAL A 111 3.34 -15.08 -6.15
CA VAL A 111 2.08 -15.73 -5.77
C VAL A 111 0.96 -15.35 -6.75
N ALA A 112 0.90 -14.09 -7.18
CA ALA A 112 -0.05 -13.64 -8.20
C ALA A 112 0.13 -14.39 -9.53
N TRP A 113 1.37 -14.55 -9.97
CA TRP A 113 1.66 -15.34 -11.16
C TRP A 113 1.29 -16.81 -10.94
N GLY A 114 1.64 -17.39 -9.79
CA GLY A 114 1.27 -18.75 -9.42
C GLY A 114 -0.23 -19.02 -9.48
N LEU A 115 -1.07 -18.04 -9.11
CA LEU A 115 -2.52 -18.13 -9.20
C LEU A 115 -3.04 -18.34 -10.64
N THR A 116 -2.32 -17.84 -11.65
CA THR A 116 -2.72 -17.98 -13.07
C THR A 116 -2.51 -19.38 -13.62
N VAL A 117 -1.63 -20.17 -13.01
CA VAL A 117 -1.33 -21.55 -13.40
C VAL A 117 -1.92 -22.57 -12.42
N ALA A 118 -2.60 -22.09 -11.38
CA ALA A 118 -3.19 -22.92 -10.35
C ALA A 118 -4.45 -23.63 -10.87
N SER A 119 -4.54 -24.93 -10.60
CA SER A 119 -5.68 -25.77 -10.97
C SER A 119 -6.34 -26.40 -9.75
N GLY A 120 -7.62 -26.79 -9.91
CA GLY A 120 -8.41 -27.34 -8.82
C GLY A 120 -8.83 -26.26 -7.81
N ILE A 121 -9.12 -26.68 -6.58
CA ILE A 121 -9.67 -25.78 -5.55
C ILE A 121 -8.60 -25.34 -4.54
N LEU A 122 -7.81 -26.30 -4.06
CA LEU A 122 -6.88 -26.07 -2.95
C LEU A 122 -5.82 -25.01 -3.27
N LEU A 123 -5.19 -25.11 -4.45
CA LEU A 123 -4.05 -24.27 -4.80
C LEU A 123 -4.45 -22.80 -5.07
N PRO A 124 -5.54 -22.50 -5.81
CA PRO A 124 -6.05 -21.13 -5.91
C PRO A 124 -6.40 -20.52 -4.55
N ILE A 125 -7.08 -21.27 -3.67
CA ILE A 125 -7.45 -20.79 -2.33
C ILE A 125 -6.22 -20.49 -1.47
N LEU A 126 -5.18 -21.33 -1.56
CA LEU A 126 -3.90 -21.07 -0.89
C LEU A 126 -3.24 -19.78 -1.40
N PHE A 127 -3.17 -19.58 -2.71
CA PHE A 127 -2.59 -18.36 -3.27
C PHE A 127 -3.40 -17.11 -2.94
N ILE A 128 -4.73 -17.19 -2.97
CA ILE A 128 -5.62 -16.11 -2.53
C ILE A 128 -5.38 -15.77 -1.05
N SER A 129 -5.23 -16.79 -0.19
CA SER A 129 -4.88 -16.60 1.22
C SER A 129 -3.54 -15.88 1.39
N LEU A 130 -2.52 -16.25 0.61
CA LEU A 130 -1.20 -15.61 0.63
C LEU A 130 -1.25 -14.17 0.13
N ILE A 131 -1.97 -13.91 -0.97
CA ILE A 131 -2.18 -12.55 -1.50
C ILE A 131 -2.86 -11.68 -0.44
N GLY A 132 -3.92 -12.16 0.22
CA GLY A 132 -4.60 -11.46 1.30
C GLY A 132 -3.68 -11.12 2.48
N SER A 133 -2.91 -12.11 2.93
CA SER A 133 -1.91 -12.00 4.01
C SER A 133 -0.89 -10.90 3.74
N LEU A 134 -0.27 -10.93 2.55
CA LEU A 134 0.73 -9.95 2.14
C LEU A 134 0.10 -8.58 1.89
N HIS A 135 -1.11 -8.55 1.35
CA HIS A 135 -1.82 -7.33 1.04
C HIS A 135 -2.08 -6.48 2.30
N LEU A 136 -2.75 -7.01 3.33
CA LEU A 136 -3.05 -6.19 4.50
C LEU A 136 -1.78 -5.80 5.27
N SER A 137 -0.78 -6.69 5.30
CA SER A 137 0.53 -6.44 5.92
C SER A 137 1.32 -5.31 5.26
N LEU A 138 1.41 -5.30 3.92
CA LEU A 138 2.15 -4.28 3.18
C LEU A 138 1.57 -2.88 3.42
N ARG A 139 0.24 -2.76 3.53
CA ARG A 139 -0.43 -1.48 3.77
C ARG A 139 0.00 -0.86 5.11
N SER A 140 0.02 -1.63 6.19
CA SER A 140 0.44 -1.11 7.50
C SER A 140 1.92 -0.73 7.51
N ILE A 141 2.78 -1.52 6.84
CA ILE A 141 4.22 -1.20 6.77
C ILE A 141 4.46 0.08 5.97
N ILE A 142 3.76 0.29 4.86
CA ILE A 142 3.87 1.50 4.04
C ILE A 142 3.41 2.73 4.84
N PHE A 143 2.30 2.65 5.58
CA PHE A 143 1.84 3.76 6.41
C PHE A 143 2.79 4.07 7.56
N ALA A 144 3.33 3.04 8.22
CA ALA A 144 4.35 3.21 9.24
C ALA A 144 5.61 3.88 8.66
N PHE A 145 6.10 3.41 7.50
CA PHE A 145 7.27 4.01 6.85
C PHE A 145 7.00 5.45 6.38
N ALA A 146 5.80 5.76 5.90
CA ALA A 146 5.43 7.13 5.56
C ALA A 146 5.53 8.05 6.80
N MET A 147 5.05 7.60 7.96
CA MET A 147 5.18 8.33 9.22
C MET A 147 6.65 8.42 9.69
N ASP A 148 7.44 7.37 9.50
CA ASP A 148 8.88 7.34 9.88
C ASP A 148 9.71 8.39 9.12
N VAL A 149 9.24 8.89 7.95
CA VAL A 149 9.94 9.87 7.12
C VAL A 149 9.32 11.27 7.14
N THR A 150 8.31 11.50 7.99
CA THR A 150 7.64 12.80 8.14
C THR A 150 7.67 13.27 9.59
N PRO A 151 7.57 14.59 9.86
CA PRO A 151 7.41 15.09 11.23
C PRO A 151 6.20 14.44 11.94
N PRO A 152 6.32 14.12 13.24
CA PRO A 152 5.26 13.44 13.99
C PRO A 152 3.96 14.26 14.09
N GLU A 153 4.05 15.59 13.99
CA GLU A 153 2.93 16.54 14.06
C GLU A 153 1.96 16.39 12.89
N ILE A 154 2.44 15.91 11.74
CA ILE A 154 1.66 15.80 10.50
C ILE A 154 1.25 14.36 10.14
N GLY A 155 1.43 13.38 11.05
CA GLY A 155 1.22 11.95 10.75
C GLY A 155 -0.15 11.61 10.13
N ALA A 156 -1.24 12.20 10.62
CA ALA A 156 -2.58 12.01 10.03
C ALA A 156 -2.67 12.56 8.59
N SER A 157 -2.05 13.72 8.34
CA SER A 157 -1.98 14.33 7.00
C SER A 157 -1.08 13.53 6.07
N THR A 158 0.02 12.97 6.57
CA THR A 158 0.88 12.03 5.84
C THR A 158 0.09 10.82 5.34
N ILE A 159 -0.67 10.16 6.23
CA ILE A 159 -1.51 9.02 5.85
C ILE A 159 -2.60 9.46 4.86
N GLY A 160 -3.25 10.60 5.11
CA GLY A 160 -4.28 11.14 4.23
C GLY A 160 -3.77 11.44 2.81
N PHE A 161 -2.56 11.98 2.70
CA PHE A 161 -1.90 12.23 1.42
C PHE A 161 -1.58 10.93 0.68
N VAL A 162 -0.91 9.98 1.34
CA VAL A 162 -0.59 8.68 0.72
C VAL A 162 -1.86 7.96 0.28
N PHE A 163 -2.91 7.96 1.12
CA PHE A 163 -4.20 7.36 0.78
C PHE A 163 -4.85 8.05 -0.43
N SER A 164 -4.90 9.38 -0.45
CA SER A 164 -5.50 10.13 -1.56
C SER A 164 -4.75 9.93 -2.87
N ALA A 165 -3.41 9.95 -2.82
CA ALA A 165 -2.56 9.65 -3.96
C ALA A 165 -2.83 8.23 -4.50
N ASN A 166 -2.88 7.23 -3.61
CA ASN A 166 -3.22 5.87 -3.99
C ASN A 166 -4.56 5.80 -4.74
N GLN A 167 -5.62 6.39 -4.18
CA GLN A 167 -6.95 6.35 -4.80
C GLN A 167 -6.99 7.07 -6.15
N PHE A 168 -6.32 8.22 -6.25
CA PHE A 168 -6.29 9.03 -7.46
C PHE A 168 -5.56 8.33 -8.61
N PHE A 169 -4.37 7.79 -8.35
CA PHE A 169 -3.57 7.16 -9.40
C PHE A 169 -4.00 5.72 -9.73
N SER A 170 -4.56 4.99 -8.77
CA SER A 170 -4.91 3.57 -8.98
C SER A 170 -6.19 3.37 -9.79
N VAL A 171 -7.02 4.40 -9.96
CA VAL A 171 -8.31 4.29 -10.69
C VAL A 171 -8.14 3.89 -12.15
N LEU A 172 -7.00 4.21 -12.75
CA LEU A 172 -6.72 3.93 -14.16
C LEU A 172 -6.43 2.44 -14.41
N VAL A 173 -5.94 1.71 -13.40
CA VAL A 173 -5.48 0.34 -13.59
C VAL A 173 -6.62 -0.64 -13.86
N PRO A 174 -7.74 -0.66 -13.11
CA PRO A 174 -8.88 -1.52 -13.44
C PRO A 174 -9.44 -1.28 -14.84
N VAL A 175 -9.46 -0.03 -15.32
CA VAL A 175 -9.93 0.32 -16.68
C VAL A 175 -9.02 -0.29 -17.74
N MET A 176 -7.70 -0.08 -17.62
CA MET A 176 -6.73 -0.67 -18.54
C MET A 176 -6.74 -2.21 -18.48
N THR A 177 -6.86 -2.75 -17.27
CA THR A 177 -6.90 -4.20 -17.03
C THR A 177 -8.14 -4.82 -17.65
N GLY A 178 -9.31 -4.19 -17.54
CA GLY A 178 -10.55 -4.66 -18.15
C GLY A 178 -10.46 -4.71 -19.66
N TYR A 179 -9.98 -3.63 -20.28
CA TYR A 179 -9.75 -3.61 -21.73
C TYR A 179 -8.81 -4.73 -22.20
N LEU A 180 -7.72 -4.97 -21.46
CA LEU A 180 -6.81 -6.08 -21.78
C LEU A 180 -7.43 -7.45 -21.48
N ALA A 181 -8.29 -7.57 -20.47
CA ALA A 181 -8.94 -8.81 -20.10
C ALA A 181 -9.95 -9.26 -21.15
N ASP A 182 -10.62 -8.32 -21.82
CA ASP A 182 -11.52 -8.63 -22.95
C ASP A 182 -10.78 -9.24 -24.14
N ILE A 183 -9.49 -8.89 -24.33
CA ILE A 183 -8.66 -9.34 -25.45
C ILE A 183 -7.87 -10.61 -25.12
N TYR A 184 -7.25 -10.64 -23.94
CA TYR A 184 -6.28 -11.67 -23.53
C TYR A 184 -6.81 -12.60 -22.44
N GLY A 185 -8.02 -12.39 -21.94
CA GLY A 185 -8.63 -13.13 -20.85
C GLY A 185 -8.29 -12.57 -19.46
N LEU A 186 -9.06 -13.02 -18.46
CA LEU A 186 -9.01 -12.51 -17.08
C LEU A 186 -7.66 -12.71 -16.38
N SER A 187 -6.85 -13.68 -16.82
CA SER A 187 -5.50 -13.93 -16.29
C SER A 187 -4.60 -12.70 -16.37
N ILE A 188 -4.82 -11.81 -17.35
CA ILE A 188 -4.01 -10.58 -17.51
C ILE A 188 -4.08 -9.65 -16.29
N ALA A 189 -5.18 -9.69 -15.52
CA ALA A 189 -5.31 -8.90 -14.31
C ALA A 189 -4.26 -9.27 -13.25
N PHE A 190 -3.95 -10.55 -13.13
CA PHE A 190 -2.96 -11.06 -12.19
C PHE A 190 -1.54 -10.81 -12.67
N PHE A 191 -1.30 -10.84 -13.99
CA PHE A 191 -0.03 -10.41 -14.57
C PHE A 191 0.21 -8.91 -14.36
N MET A 192 -0.81 -8.07 -14.53
CA MET A 192 -0.73 -6.64 -14.24
C MET A 192 -0.43 -6.38 -12.77
N PHE A 193 -1.11 -7.08 -11.85
CA PHE A 193 -0.78 -7.02 -10.44
C PHE A 193 0.65 -7.47 -10.15
N ALA A 194 1.10 -8.59 -10.73
CA ALA A 194 2.44 -9.11 -10.55
C ALA A 194 3.51 -8.12 -11.05
N ILE A 195 3.33 -7.54 -12.23
CA ILE A 195 4.26 -6.57 -12.83
C ILE A 195 4.32 -5.30 -11.98
N LEU A 196 3.19 -4.69 -11.64
CA LEU A 196 3.17 -3.45 -10.85
C LEU A 196 3.74 -3.65 -9.44
N THR A 197 3.45 -4.80 -8.82
CA THR A 197 3.99 -5.14 -7.50
C THR A 197 5.48 -5.49 -7.57
N MET A 198 5.94 -6.10 -8.66
CA MET A 198 7.37 -6.33 -8.92
C MET A 198 8.10 -5.00 -9.11
N LEU A 199 7.54 -4.06 -9.88
CA LEU A 199 8.09 -2.71 -10.02
C LEU A 199 8.16 -1.99 -8.67
N ALA A 200 7.13 -2.14 -7.82
CA ALA A 200 7.17 -1.64 -6.45
C ALA A 200 8.30 -2.30 -5.64
N ALA A 201 8.52 -3.62 -5.76
CA ALA A 201 9.62 -4.30 -5.09
C ALA A 201 10.98 -3.73 -5.55
N LEU A 202 11.18 -3.58 -6.86
CA LEU A 202 12.41 -3.02 -7.44
C LEU A 202 12.63 -1.54 -7.09
N TRP A 203 11.56 -0.83 -6.72
CA TRP A 203 11.65 0.53 -6.21
C TRP A 203 12.19 0.62 -4.77
N VAL A 204 12.03 -0.44 -3.96
CA VAL A 204 12.41 -0.43 -2.53
C VAL A 204 13.89 -0.05 -2.30
N PRO A 205 14.87 -0.60 -3.03
CA PRO A 205 16.27 -0.22 -2.86
C PRO A 205 16.57 1.25 -3.17
N LEU A 206 15.79 1.90 -4.05
CA LEU A 206 15.96 3.32 -4.44
C LEU A 206 15.45 4.30 -3.38
N MET A 207 14.67 3.80 -2.43
CA MET A 207 14.28 4.53 -1.24
C MET A 207 15.52 4.64 -0.33
N SER A 208 16.27 5.73 -0.40
CA SER A 208 17.31 6.07 0.57
C SER A 208 16.64 6.58 1.84
N VAL A 209 16.89 5.95 3.00
CA VAL A 209 16.55 6.58 4.28
C VAL A 209 17.77 7.43 4.60
N SER A 210 17.63 8.74 4.51
CA SER A 210 18.73 9.63 4.88
C SER A 210 19.03 9.40 6.36
N ARG A 211 20.21 8.86 6.67
CA ARG A 211 20.70 8.71 8.05
C ARG A 211 20.83 10.06 8.78
N ALA A 212 20.75 11.18 8.05
CA ALA A 212 20.78 12.52 8.62
C ALA A 212 19.56 12.79 9.54
N ASP A 213 18.38 12.26 9.19
CA ASP A 213 17.14 12.55 9.92
C ASP A 213 17.08 11.77 11.26
N THR A 214 17.70 10.59 11.32
CA THR A 214 17.80 9.80 12.55
C THR A 214 18.80 10.40 13.55
N ALA A 215 19.84 11.07 13.06
CA ALA A 215 20.82 11.74 13.90
C ALA A 215 20.28 13.07 14.46
N LEU A 216 19.52 13.82 13.66
CA LEU A 216 18.85 15.05 14.10
C LEU A 216 17.74 14.76 15.13
N ASN A 217 16.88 13.75 14.89
CA ASN A 217 15.85 13.36 15.84
C ASN A 217 16.42 12.85 17.18
N LYS A 218 17.55 12.13 17.17
CA LYS A 218 18.23 11.72 18.41
C LYS A 218 18.90 12.89 19.13
N ALA A 219 19.41 13.87 18.40
CA ALA A 219 20.03 15.07 18.98
C ALA A 219 18.99 16.07 19.52
N GLN A 220 17.75 16.05 19.03
CA GLN A 220 16.65 16.86 19.56
C GLN A 220 15.92 16.18 20.74
N GLN A 221 16.11 14.87 20.93
CA GLN A 221 15.55 14.08 22.03
C GLN A 221 16.53 13.83 23.18
N ALA A 222 17.78 14.31 23.07
CA ALA A 222 18.83 14.22 24.09
C ALA A 222 19.14 15.62 24.67
#